data_AF-A0A9E3YFE5-F1
#
_entry.id   AF-A0A9E3YFE5-F1
#
_cell.length_a   1.000
_cell.length_b   1.000
_cell.length_c   1.000
_cell.angle_alpha   90.00
_cell.angle_beta   90.00
_cell.angle_gamma   90.00
#
_symmetry.space_group_name_H-M   'P 1'
#
loop_
_entity.id
_entity.type
_entity.pdbx_description
1 polymer ?
#
loop_
_entity_poly.entity_id
_entity_poly.type
_entity_poly.pdbx_seq_one_letter_code
_entity_poly.pdbx_strand_id
1 'polypeptide(L)'
;MPSGAGLDPLFLAELNERLFVQFADGRWIAPLGDRHLPVLPFDNGRIGRLICAEAADVGRATRGLRRGAGAALAGAYDAIRPMLSSLRAMEGADDPADAPPRVPVLPDGDGPLVLLSAADCPVARLAAILIAGAARGLLWKPAPRAAASAHLLMRALGPVSQGGLAMVQGDHASGALAAAQGRLIWASAQPVPAALGPALNLWATAPRRP
;
A
#
# COMPACT_ATOMS: atom_id res chain seq x y z
N MET A 1 -28.83 1.32 -19.96
CA MET A 1 -27.94 0.57 -19.04
C MET A 1 -26.73 1.44 -18.79
N PRO A 2 -26.37 1.77 -17.54
CA PRO A 2 -25.23 2.63 -17.29
C PRO A 2 -23.97 1.84 -17.63
N SER A 3 -23.15 2.37 -18.53
CA SER A 3 -21.80 1.91 -18.78
C SER A 3 -20.99 2.14 -17.49
N GLY A 4 -20.90 1.11 -16.65
CA GLY A 4 -19.98 1.13 -15.51
C GLY A 4 -18.59 1.44 -16.03
N ALA A 5 -17.91 2.39 -15.39
CA ALA A 5 -16.50 2.65 -15.62
C ALA A 5 -15.71 1.39 -15.22
N GLY A 6 -15.63 0.44 -16.16
CA GLY A 6 -14.83 -0.76 -16.01
C GLY A 6 -13.37 -0.38 -15.87
N LEU A 7 -12.60 -1.24 -15.21
CA LEU A 7 -11.15 -1.12 -15.19
C LEU A 7 -10.63 -1.04 -16.63
N ASP A 8 -9.75 -0.07 -16.88
CA ASP A 8 -9.12 0.11 -18.18
C ASP A 8 -8.49 -1.23 -18.63
N PRO A 9 -8.90 -1.78 -19.79
CA PRO A 9 -8.34 -3.03 -20.31
C PRO A 9 -6.81 -2.99 -20.44
N LEU A 10 -6.24 -1.82 -20.73
CA LEU A 10 -4.78 -1.66 -20.80
C LEU A 10 -4.14 -1.84 -19.42
N PHE A 11 -4.75 -1.28 -18.38
CA PHE A 11 -4.30 -1.43 -17.00
C PHE A 11 -4.49 -2.87 -16.48
N LEU A 12 -5.58 -3.55 -16.87
CA LEU A 12 -5.76 -4.97 -16.57
C LEU A 12 -4.71 -5.86 -17.24
N ALA A 13 -4.36 -5.58 -18.50
CA ALA A 13 -3.26 -6.25 -19.19
C ALA A 13 -1.92 -5.98 -18.49
N GLU A 14 -1.67 -4.73 -18.11
CA GLU A 14 -0.50 -4.32 -17.33
C GLU A 14 -0.40 -5.15 -16.04
N LEU A 15 -1.46 -5.26 -15.24
CA LEU A 15 -1.43 -6.02 -13.99
C LEU A 15 -1.22 -7.53 -14.19
N ASN A 16 -1.68 -8.10 -15.30
CA ASN A 16 -1.51 -9.53 -15.61
C ASN A 16 -0.06 -9.91 -15.98
N GLU A 17 0.67 -9.01 -16.63
CA GLU A 17 2.06 -9.24 -17.04
C GLU A 17 3.07 -8.74 -16.00
N ARG A 18 2.61 -8.01 -14.98
CA ARG A 18 3.47 -7.28 -14.06
C ARG A 18 3.96 -8.11 -12.89
N LEU A 19 5.26 -7.97 -12.67
CA LEU A 19 5.86 -8.14 -11.37
C LEU A 19 5.50 -6.92 -10.50
N PHE A 20 4.80 -7.12 -9.38
CA PHE A 20 4.65 -6.06 -8.39
C PHE A 20 6.00 -5.77 -7.75
N VAL A 21 6.53 -4.60 -8.06
CA VAL A 21 7.86 -4.13 -7.69
C VAL A 21 7.79 -3.07 -6.58
N GLN A 22 8.95 -2.64 -6.10
CA GLN A 22 9.03 -1.64 -5.03
C GLN A 22 8.86 -0.23 -5.60
N PHE A 23 8.43 0.70 -4.77
CA PHE A 23 8.42 2.13 -5.09
C PHE A 23 9.33 2.86 -4.11
N ALA A 24 10.36 3.52 -4.60
CA ALA A 24 11.30 4.28 -3.78
C ALA A 24 11.86 5.45 -4.57
N ASP A 25 12.14 6.57 -3.89
CA ASP A 25 12.79 7.74 -4.50
C ASP A 25 12.03 8.23 -5.76
N GLY A 26 10.70 8.21 -5.70
CA GLY A 26 9.81 8.67 -6.77
C GLY A 26 9.69 7.74 -7.98
N ARG A 27 10.25 6.53 -7.92
CA ARG A 27 10.29 5.59 -9.06
C ARG A 27 9.98 4.15 -8.67
N TRP A 28 9.47 3.40 -9.64
CA TRP A 28 9.38 1.95 -9.57
C TRP A 28 10.77 1.35 -9.70
N ILE A 29 11.13 0.45 -8.79
CA ILE A 29 12.46 -0.16 -8.71
C ILE A 29 12.36 -1.67 -8.65
N ALA A 30 13.19 -2.34 -9.45
CA ALA A 30 13.32 -3.78 -9.39
C ALA A 30 13.76 -4.22 -7.98
N PRO A 31 13.11 -5.23 -7.39
CA PRO A 31 13.49 -5.80 -6.12
C PRO A 31 14.83 -6.53 -6.22
N LEU A 32 15.57 -6.58 -5.12
CA LEU A 32 16.86 -7.27 -5.02
C LEU A 32 16.71 -8.70 -4.49
N GLY A 33 15.56 -9.05 -3.93
CA GLY A 33 15.24 -10.39 -3.46
C GLY A 33 14.94 -11.39 -4.58
N ASP A 34 14.84 -12.64 -4.16
CA ASP A 34 14.51 -13.81 -5.00
C ASP A 34 13.27 -14.57 -4.48
N ARG A 35 12.75 -14.23 -3.30
CA ARG A 35 11.54 -14.85 -2.74
C ARG A 35 10.30 -14.37 -3.50
N HIS A 36 9.73 -15.24 -4.32
CA HIS A 36 8.51 -14.96 -5.07
C HIS A 36 7.25 -15.36 -4.30
N LEU A 37 6.21 -14.55 -4.40
CA LEU A 37 4.86 -14.93 -3.95
C LEU A 37 3.85 -14.76 -5.09
N PRO A 38 2.92 -15.72 -5.24
CA PRO A 38 1.78 -15.54 -6.11
C PRO A 38 0.78 -14.56 -5.46
N VAL A 39 0.26 -13.64 -6.26
CA VAL A 39 -0.85 -12.76 -5.89
C VAL A 39 -2.13 -13.45 -6.39
N LEU A 40 -2.79 -14.17 -5.47
CA LEU A 40 -3.93 -15.05 -5.75
C LEU A 40 -5.26 -14.51 -5.22
N PRO A 41 -6.36 -14.79 -5.92
CA PRO A 41 -6.54 -14.66 -7.37
C PRO A 41 -6.86 -13.19 -7.71
N PHE A 42 -6.33 -12.70 -8.83
CA PHE A 42 -6.44 -11.28 -9.21
C PHE A 42 -7.60 -11.00 -10.20
N ASP A 43 -8.07 -12.00 -10.95
CA ASP A 43 -9.26 -11.95 -11.82
C ASP A 43 -9.46 -13.34 -12.44
N ASN A 44 -10.61 -14.00 -12.22
CA ASN A 44 -11.00 -15.26 -12.88
C ASN A 44 -9.89 -16.33 -12.99
N GLY A 45 -9.01 -16.42 -11.98
CA GLY A 45 -7.92 -17.40 -11.91
C GLY A 45 -6.54 -16.95 -12.40
N ARG A 46 -6.36 -15.70 -12.87
CA ARG A 46 -5.04 -15.15 -13.21
C ARG A 46 -4.25 -14.72 -11.96
N ILE A 47 -2.95 -15.00 -11.98
CA ILE A 47 -2.04 -14.91 -10.84
C ILE A 47 -0.93 -13.90 -11.18
N GLY A 48 -0.97 -12.72 -10.55
CA GLY A 48 0.17 -11.81 -10.55
C GLY A 48 1.31 -12.36 -9.68
N ARG A 49 2.50 -11.77 -9.75
CA ARG A 49 3.60 -12.15 -8.85
C ARG A 49 4.19 -10.92 -8.20
N LEU A 50 4.67 -11.09 -6.97
CA LEU A 50 5.53 -10.12 -6.32
C LEU A 50 6.83 -10.81 -5.91
N ILE A 51 7.89 -10.02 -5.81
CA ILE A 51 9.12 -10.45 -5.14
C ILE A 51 9.17 -9.74 -3.80
N CYS A 52 9.45 -10.52 -2.76
CA CYS A 52 9.55 -10.04 -1.41
C CYS A 52 10.77 -9.15 -1.26
N ALA A 53 10.56 -7.98 -0.65
CA ALA A 53 11.64 -7.08 -0.29
C ALA A 53 12.56 -7.75 0.73
N GLU A 54 13.86 -7.68 0.47
CA GLU A 54 14.90 -8.02 1.43
C GLU A 54 15.37 -6.78 2.19
N ALA A 55 16.29 -6.97 3.14
CA ALA A 55 16.85 -5.88 3.94
C ALA A 55 17.44 -4.76 3.07
N ALA A 56 18.08 -5.10 1.94
CA ALA A 56 18.63 -4.11 1.01
C ALA A 56 17.55 -3.28 0.31
N ASP A 57 16.42 -3.89 -0.05
CA ASP A 57 15.26 -3.18 -0.64
C ASP A 57 14.64 -2.23 0.37
N VAL A 58 14.40 -2.71 1.59
CA VAL A 58 13.85 -1.93 2.69
C VAL A 58 14.78 -0.76 3.03
N GLY A 59 16.09 -0.99 3.12
CA GLY A 59 17.08 0.07 3.37
C GLY A 59 17.13 1.10 2.26
N ARG A 60 17.04 0.69 0.98
CA ARG A 60 16.98 1.60 -0.17
C ARG A 60 15.71 2.45 -0.15
N ALA A 61 14.54 1.84 0.11
CA ALA A 61 13.27 2.53 0.21
C ALA A 61 13.27 3.57 1.35
N THR A 62 13.78 3.17 2.51
CA THR A 62 13.83 4.01 3.71
C THR A 62 14.77 5.21 3.53
N ARG A 63 15.97 5.00 2.98
CA ARG A 63 16.92 6.09 2.71
C ARG A 63 16.42 7.11 1.68
N GLY A 64 15.51 6.69 0.80
CA GLY A 64 14.91 7.57 -0.20
C GLY A 64 13.78 8.46 0.33
N LEU A 65 13.31 8.23 1.57
CA LEU A 65 12.23 9.01 2.15
C LEU A 65 12.66 10.44 2.48
N ARG A 66 11.81 11.38 2.13
CA ARG A 66 11.96 12.81 2.41
C ARG A 66 10.71 13.33 3.11
N ARG A 67 10.80 14.52 3.72
CA ARG A 67 9.61 15.23 4.18
C ARG A 67 8.92 15.84 2.96
N GLY A 68 7.82 15.22 2.53
CA GLY A 68 7.05 15.64 1.36
C GLY A 68 5.96 16.66 1.69
N ALA A 69 5.32 17.22 0.65
CA ALA A 69 4.15 18.09 0.80
C ALA A 69 2.86 17.33 0.45
N GLY A 70 1.86 17.37 1.34
CA GLY A 70 0.65 16.55 1.22
C GLY A 70 -0.51 17.13 0.41
N ALA A 71 -0.44 18.41 -0.01
CA ALA A 71 -1.60 19.13 -0.54
C ALA A 71 -2.18 18.53 -1.84
N ALA A 72 -1.35 17.92 -2.69
CA ALA A 72 -1.79 17.30 -3.95
C ALA A 72 -2.27 15.85 -3.80
N LEU A 73 -1.98 15.20 -2.65
CA LEU A 73 -2.25 13.76 -2.47
C LEU A 73 -3.75 13.44 -2.40
N ALA A 74 -4.54 14.32 -1.77
CA ALA A 74 -5.99 14.13 -1.68
C ALA A 74 -6.65 14.14 -3.06
N GLY A 75 -6.31 15.13 -3.91
CA GLY A 75 -6.82 15.19 -5.28
C GLY A 75 -6.36 14.01 -6.15
N ALA A 76 -5.12 13.53 -5.96
CA ALA A 76 -4.63 12.34 -6.65
C ALA A 76 -5.37 11.06 -6.23
N TYR A 77 -5.72 10.93 -4.95
CA TYR A 77 -6.58 9.83 -4.48
C TYR A 77 -7.97 9.93 -5.09
N ASP A 78 -8.61 11.09 -5.03
CA ASP A 78 -9.97 11.30 -5.53
C ASP A 78 -10.11 10.90 -7.01
N ALA A 79 -9.08 11.19 -7.82
CA ALA A 79 -9.05 10.84 -9.24
C ALA A 79 -9.06 9.33 -9.52
N ILE A 80 -8.57 8.49 -8.59
CA ILE A 80 -8.47 7.04 -8.80
C ILE A 80 -9.52 6.23 -8.02
N ARG A 81 -10.38 6.86 -7.21
CA ARG A 81 -11.38 6.17 -6.37
C ARG A 81 -12.26 5.14 -7.12
N PRO A 82 -12.85 5.46 -8.28
CA PRO A 82 -13.69 4.49 -9.01
C PRO A 82 -12.89 3.24 -9.45
N MET A 83 -11.64 3.45 -9.87
CA MET A 83 -10.75 2.38 -10.28
C MET A 83 -10.30 1.54 -9.08
N LEU A 84 -10.02 2.17 -7.94
CA LEU A 84 -9.70 1.48 -6.70
C LEU A 84 -10.84 0.58 -6.23
N SER A 85 -12.08 1.06 -6.20
CA SER A 85 -13.21 0.23 -5.78
C SER A 85 -13.35 -1.02 -6.65
N SER A 86 -13.20 -0.87 -7.97
CA SER A 86 -13.19 -1.98 -8.92
C SER A 86 -12.04 -2.97 -8.65
N LEU A 87 -10.83 -2.48 -8.39
CA LEU A 87 -9.68 -3.32 -8.03
C LEU A 87 -9.92 -4.09 -6.72
N ARG A 88 -10.43 -3.42 -5.69
CA ARG A 88 -10.71 -4.04 -4.39
C ARG A 88 -11.74 -5.16 -4.52
N ALA A 89 -12.76 -4.96 -5.35
CA ALA A 89 -13.74 -5.98 -5.66
C ALA A 89 -13.13 -7.23 -6.32
N MET A 90 -12.11 -7.07 -7.17
CA MET A 90 -11.35 -8.20 -7.74
C MET A 90 -10.43 -8.87 -6.71
N GLU A 91 -9.87 -8.11 -5.77
CA GLU A 91 -9.09 -8.62 -4.62
C GLU A 91 -9.98 -9.33 -3.57
N GLY A 92 -11.31 -9.35 -3.77
CA GLY A 92 -12.29 -9.99 -2.89
C GLY A 92 -12.80 -9.13 -1.74
N ALA A 93 -12.58 -7.81 -1.79
CA ALA A 93 -13.07 -6.84 -0.81
C ALA A 93 -14.20 -5.99 -1.41
N ASP A 94 -15.30 -5.87 -0.68
CA ASP A 94 -16.37 -4.91 -0.99
C ASP A 94 -16.02 -3.56 -0.37
N ASP A 95 -15.15 -2.83 -1.07
CA ASP A 95 -14.58 -1.56 -0.62
C ASP A 95 -14.99 -0.45 -1.60
N PRO A 96 -15.84 0.51 -1.18
CA PRO A 96 -16.32 1.58 -2.05
C PRO A 96 -15.24 2.63 -2.37
N ALA A 97 -14.06 2.53 -1.73
CA ALA A 97 -13.01 3.55 -1.82
C ALA A 97 -13.57 4.95 -1.48
N ASP A 98 -14.20 5.09 -0.31
CA ASP A 98 -14.76 6.35 0.17
C ASP A 98 -13.74 7.49 0.28
N ALA A 99 -14.22 8.71 0.53
CA ALA A 99 -13.34 9.83 0.86
C ALA A 99 -12.47 9.48 2.08
N PRO A 100 -11.18 9.90 2.13
CA PRO A 100 -10.31 9.56 3.25
C PRO A 100 -10.88 10.12 4.57
N PRO A 101 -11.06 9.30 5.62
CA PRO A 101 -11.51 9.80 6.91
C PRO A 101 -10.43 10.65 7.56
N ARG A 102 -10.80 11.37 8.63
CA ARG A 102 -9.82 12.04 9.48
C ARG A 102 -8.86 11.01 10.07
N VAL A 103 -7.56 11.24 9.91
CA VAL A 103 -6.51 10.36 10.44
C VAL A 103 -6.41 10.55 11.96
N PRO A 104 -6.24 9.47 12.74
CA PRO A 104 -5.81 9.60 14.12
C PRO A 104 -4.43 10.25 14.21
N VAL A 105 -4.08 10.75 15.40
CA VAL A 105 -2.75 11.32 15.64
C VAL A 105 -1.70 10.25 15.33
N LEU A 106 -0.82 10.55 14.37
CA LEU A 106 0.26 9.64 13.98
C LEU A 106 1.32 9.57 15.09
N PRO A 107 2.02 8.44 15.27
CA PRO A 107 3.01 8.29 16.34
C PRO A 107 4.11 9.34 16.23
N ASP A 108 4.40 10.12 17.27
CA ASP A 108 5.47 11.11 17.27
C ASP A 108 6.89 10.50 17.30
N GLY A 109 7.90 11.33 17.04
CA GLY A 109 9.32 11.00 17.20
C GLY A 109 10.14 11.06 15.91
N ASP A 110 11.44 10.82 16.06
CA ASP A 110 12.41 10.84 14.97
C ASP A 110 12.28 9.61 14.06
N GLY A 111 12.58 9.81 12.78
CA GLY A 111 12.56 8.76 11.76
C GLY A 111 11.24 8.60 11.01
N PRO A 112 11.23 7.69 10.02
CA PRO A 112 10.09 7.47 9.15
C PRO A 112 8.93 6.79 9.88
N LEU A 113 7.74 6.93 9.31
CA LEU A 113 6.60 6.07 9.63
C LEU A 113 6.73 4.77 8.84
N VAL A 114 6.30 3.67 9.47
CA VAL A 114 6.18 2.37 8.81
C VAL A 114 4.74 1.94 8.90
N LEU A 115 4.06 1.82 7.76
CA LEU A 115 2.72 1.28 7.67
C LEU A 115 2.78 -0.19 7.25
N LEU A 116 2.28 -1.08 8.10
CA LEU A 116 1.97 -2.46 7.73
C LEU A 116 0.45 -2.59 7.64
N SER A 117 -0.07 -3.04 6.49
CA SER A 117 -1.52 -3.18 6.31
C SER A 117 -1.95 -4.59 5.94
N ALA A 118 -3.06 -5.04 6.53
CA ALA A 118 -3.75 -6.24 6.12
C ALA A 118 -4.50 -6.03 4.80
N ALA A 119 -4.81 -7.14 4.11
CA ALA A 119 -5.45 -7.10 2.81
C ALA A 119 -6.91 -6.60 2.86
N ASP A 120 -7.55 -6.75 4.01
CA ASP A 120 -8.91 -6.30 4.29
C ASP A 120 -8.95 -4.89 4.88
N CYS A 121 -7.84 -4.16 4.98
CA CYS A 121 -7.91 -2.78 5.43
C CYS A 121 -8.64 -1.90 4.38
N PRO A 122 -9.61 -1.04 4.78
CA PRO A 122 -10.28 -0.13 3.85
C PRO A 122 -9.31 0.83 3.17
N VAL A 123 -9.39 0.95 1.84
CA VAL A 123 -8.45 1.76 1.06
C VAL A 123 -8.53 3.25 1.40
N ALA A 124 -9.72 3.76 1.78
CA ALA A 124 -9.87 5.14 2.25
C ALA A 124 -9.03 5.42 3.51
N ARG A 125 -8.93 4.46 4.43
CA ARG A 125 -8.09 4.58 5.63
C ARG A 125 -6.61 4.53 5.28
N LEU A 126 -6.22 3.63 4.37
CA LEU A 126 -4.86 3.58 3.85
C LEU A 126 -4.47 4.91 3.21
N ALA A 127 -5.32 5.46 2.33
CA ALA A 127 -5.12 6.76 1.70
C ALA A 127 -4.97 7.87 2.73
N ALA A 128 -5.82 7.92 3.76
CA ALA A 128 -5.72 8.92 4.82
C ALA A 128 -4.36 8.87 5.53
N ILE A 129 -3.89 7.68 5.91
CA ILE A 129 -2.58 7.49 6.57
C ILE A 129 -1.44 7.89 5.63
N LEU A 130 -1.49 7.49 4.36
CA LEU A 130 -0.46 7.85 3.37
C LEU A 130 -0.40 9.37 3.17
N ILE A 131 -1.56 10.04 3.06
CA ILE A 131 -1.65 11.50 2.92
C ILE A 131 -1.03 12.20 4.14
N ALA A 132 -1.41 11.80 5.35
CA ALA A 132 -0.89 12.43 6.56
C ALA A 132 0.59 12.07 6.82
N GLY A 133 0.99 10.84 6.50
CA GLY A 133 2.34 10.33 6.74
C GLY A 133 3.39 10.87 5.77
N ALA A 134 2.99 11.30 4.57
CA ALA A 134 3.91 11.81 3.55
C ALA A 134 4.75 13.01 4.04
N ALA A 135 4.21 13.84 4.94
CA ALA A 135 4.93 14.97 5.52
C ALA A 135 6.16 14.57 6.35
N ARG A 136 6.19 13.33 6.86
CA ARG A 136 7.31 12.82 7.66
C ARG A 136 8.16 11.78 6.94
N GLY A 137 7.73 11.31 5.78
CA GLY A 137 8.26 10.12 5.14
C GLY A 137 7.57 8.88 5.71
N LEU A 138 6.93 8.10 4.84
CA LEU A 138 6.24 6.88 5.20
C LEU A 138 6.62 5.73 4.26
N LEU A 139 7.12 4.64 4.85
CA LEU A 139 7.31 3.35 4.19
C LEU A 139 6.06 2.50 4.37
N TRP A 140 5.44 2.09 3.28
CA TRP A 140 4.27 1.22 3.29
C TRP A 140 4.63 -0.19 2.82
N LYS A 141 4.24 -1.20 3.60
CA LYS A 141 4.23 -2.60 3.19
C LYS A 141 2.80 -3.15 3.24
N PRO A 142 2.12 -3.31 2.10
CA PRO A 142 0.80 -3.94 2.05
C PRO A 142 0.90 -5.46 2.22
N ALA A 143 -0.21 -6.09 2.61
CA ALA A 143 -0.35 -7.54 2.48
C ALA A 143 -0.33 -7.96 1.00
N PRO A 144 0.25 -9.14 0.65
CA PRO A 144 0.32 -9.63 -0.73
C PRO A 144 -1.02 -9.62 -1.49
N ARG A 145 -2.11 -9.92 -0.79
CA ARG A 145 -3.46 -10.00 -1.38
C ARG A 145 -4.07 -8.64 -1.74
N ALA A 146 -3.45 -7.53 -1.32
CA ALA A 146 -3.85 -6.17 -1.70
C ALA A 146 -2.82 -5.50 -2.62
N ALA A 147 -1.96 -6.28 -3.30
CA ALA A 147 -0.86 -5.75 -4.08
C ALA A 147 -1.33 -4.88 -5.26
N ALA A 148 -2.46 -5.19 -5.89
CA ALA A 148 -2.95 -4.45 -7.05
C ALA A 148 -3.52 -3.08 -6.66
N SER A 149 -4.37 -3.04 -5.64
CA SER A 149 -4.88 -1.77 -5.11
C SER A 149 -3.77 -0.93 -4.50
N ALA A 150 -2.79 -1.55 -3.83
CA ALA A 150 -1.62 -0.85 -3.32
C ALA A 150 -0.74 -0.27 -4.43
N HIS A 151 -0.55 -1.02 -5.51
CA HIS A 151 0.17 -0.56 -6.68
C HIS A 151 -0.51 0.65 -7.33
N LEU A 152 -1.83 0.60 -7.52
CA LEU A 152 -2.59 1.73 -8.07
C LEU A 152 -2.51 2.96 -7.16
N LEU A 153 -2.68 2.76 -5.86
CA LEU A 153 -2.61 3.84 -4.88
C LEU A 153 -1.23 4.50 -4.88
N MET A 154 -0.15 3.70 -4.90
CA MET A 154 1.21 4.23 -4.97
C MET A 154 1.53 4.87 -6.33
N ARG A 155 0.96 4.36 -7.44
CA ARG A 155 1.08 4.99 -8.77
C ARG A 155 0.54 6.42 -8.78
N ALA A 156 -0.59 6.66 -8.11
CA ALA A 156 -1.19 7.98 -8.04
C ALA A 156 -0.50 8.89 -7.01
N LEU A 157 -0.22 8.38 -5.81
CA LEU A 157 0.27 9.17 -4.69
C LEU A 157 1.79 9.37 -4.71
N GLY A 158 2.54 8.35 -5.10
CA GLY A 158 4.00 8.32 -5.04
C GLY A 158 4.66 9.52 -5.75
N PRO A 159 4.35 9.79 -7.03
CA PRO A 159 4.96 10.90 -7.77
C PRO A 159 4.69 12.28 -7.14
N VAL A 160 3.46 12.51 -6.67
CA VAL A 160 3.07 13.81 -6.09
C VAL A 160 3.45 13.95 -4.60
N SER A 161 3.91 12.86 -3.96
CA SER A 161 4.43 12.89 -2.59
C SER A 161 5.80 13.54 -2.45
N GLN A 162 6.50 13.81 -3.57
CA GLN A 162 7.84 14.40 -3.60
C GLN A 162 8.87 13.65 -2.72
N GLY A 163 8.79 12.31 -2.72
CA GLY A 163 9.64 11.44 -1.90
C GLY A 163 9.11 11.19 -0.48
N GLY A 164 7.92 11.71 -0.15
CA GLY A 164 7.24 11.46 1.12
C GLY A 164 6.74 10.03 1.30
N LEU A 165 6.61 9.27 0.21
CA LEU A 165 6.11 7.90 0.23
C LEU A 165 7.09 6.92 -0.43
N ALA A 166 7.20 5.74 0.19
CA ALA A 166 7.83 4.56 -0.37
C ALA A 166 6.93 3.34 -0.15
N MET A 167 7.04 2.35 -1.04
CA MET A 167 6.33 1.07 -0.92
C MET A 167 7.29 -0.09 -1.11
N VAL A 168 7.18 -1.10 -0.25
CA VAL A 168 7.81 -2.41 -0.44
C VAL A 168 6.75 -3.51 -0.43
N GLN A 169 6.93 -4.51 -1.28
CA GLN A 169 6.09 -5.69 -1.41
C GLN A 169 6.75 -6.87 -0.69
N GLY A 170 5.97 -7.86 -0.26
CA GLY A 170 6.52 -9.10 0.27
C GLY A 170 5.62 -9.81 1.26
N ASP A 171 6.17 -10.80 1.95
CA ASP A 171 5.50 -11.63 2.94
C ASP A 171 5.58 -11.01 4.36
N HIS A 172 5.42 -11.84 5.38
CA HIS A 172 5.58 -11.47 6.78
C HIS A 172 7.05 -11.17 7.14
N ALA A 173 8.02 -11.83 6.50
CA ALA A 173 9.44 -11.57 6.73
C ALA A 173 9.83 -10.19 6.22
N SER A 174 9.38 -9.79 5.02
CA SER A 174 9.53 -8.41 4.53
C SER A 174 8.83 -7.40 5.45
N GLY A 175 7.69 -7.76 6.03
CA GLY A 175 7.00 -6.95 7.03
C GLY A 175 7.81 -6.72 8.31
N ALA A 176 8.45 -7.76 8.84
CA ALA A 176 9.34 -7.65 10.00
C ALA A 176 10.56 -6.75 9.71
N LEU A 177 11.16 -6.89 8.52
CA LEU A 177 12.26 -6.03 8.09
C LEU A 177 11.85 -4.55 7.99
N ALA A 178 10.67 -4.28 7.43
CA ALA A 178 10.12 -2.93 7.33
C ALA A 178 9.79 -2.35 8.71
N ALA A 179 9.19 -3.13 9.62
CA ALA A 179 8.84 -2.69 10.96
C ALA A 179 10.04 -2.16 11.76
N ALA A 180 11.23 -2.74 11.53
CA ALA A 180 12.47 -2.32 12.19
C ALA A 180 13.00 -0.94 11.73
N GLN A 181 12.40 -0.30 10.72
CA GLN A 181 12.92 0.95 10.14
C GLN A 181 12.38 2.22 10.80
N GLY A 182 11.33 2.15 11.60
CA GLY A 182 10.68 3.36 12.11
C GLY A 182 9.49 3.11 13.01
N ARG A 183 8.64 4.14 13.15
CA ARG A 183 7.47 4.07 14.02
C ARG A 183 6.33 3.33 13.34
N LEU A 184 5.89 2.24 13.97
CA LEU A 184 4.93 1.32 13.39
C LEU A 184 3.49 1.83 13.47
N ILE A 185 2.81 1.80 12.34
CA ILE A 185 1.36 1.88 12.19
C ILE A 185 0.91 0.50 11.72
N TRP A 186 0.05 -0.12 12.52
CA TRP A 186 -0.51 -1.44 12.24
C TRP A 186 -1.96 -1.28 11.78
N ALA A 187 -2.22 -1.48 10.50
CA ALA A 187 -3.54 -1.34 9.89
C ALA A 187 -4.14 -2.72 9.61
N SER A 188 -4.66 -3.37 10.65
CA SER A 188 -5.22 -4.71 10.61
C SER A 188 -6.16 -4.92 11.80
N ALA A 189 -7.17 -5.77 11.62
CA ALA A 189 -8.00 -6.25 12.73
C ALA A 189 -7.36 -7.39 13.53
N GLN A 190 -6.21 -7.90 13.11
CA GLN A 190 -5.42 -8.83 13.91
C GLN A 190 -4.64 -8.07 14.97
N PRO A 191 -4.35 -8.69 16.14
CA PRO A 191 -3.48 -8.07 17.13
C PRO A 191 -2.07 -7.82 16.54
N VAL A 192 -1.41 -6.77 17.02
CA VAL A 192 -0.01 -6.49 16.69
C VAL A 192 0.84 -7.66 17.21
N PRO A 193 1.65 -8.32 16.37
CA PRO A 193 2.57 -9.36 16.85
C PRO A 193 3.53 -8.79 17.91
N ALA A 194 3.66 -9.47 19.05
CA ALA A 194 4.45 -8.99 20.18
C ALA A 194 5.90 -8.62 19.82
N ALA A 195 6.49 -9.32 18.84
CA ALA A 195 7.84 -9.08 18.35
C ALA A 195 8.03 -7.74 17.62
N LEU A 196 6.97 -7.05 17.21
CA LEU A 196 7.04 -5.79 16.47
C LEU A 196 7.03 -4.54 17.37
N GLY A 197 6.84 -4.70 18.68
CA GLY A 197 6.83 -3.60 19.63
C GLY A 197 5.58 -2.70 19.55
N PRO A 198 5.64 -1.48 20.10
CA PRO A 198 4.50 -0.58 20.16
C PRO A 198 4.11 -0.04 18.78
N ALA A 199 2.81 -0.06 18.48
CA ALA A 199 2.26 0.43 17.23
C ALA A 199 0.99 1.25 17.47
N LEU A 200 0.74 2.25 16.62
CA LEU A 200 -0.60 2.78 16.46
C LEU A 200 -1.44 1.74 15.72
N ASN A 201 -2.43 1.17 16.40
CA ASN A 201 -3.31 0.16 15.84
C ASN A 201 -4.57 0.79 15.23
N LEU A 202 -4.80 0.51 13.96
CA LEU A 202 -5.95 0.98 13.18
C LEU A 202 -6.84 -0.22 12.86
N TRP A 203 -7.77 -0.48 13.77
CA TRP A 203 -8.77 -1.53 13.64
C TRP A 203 -9.81 -1.13 12.59
N ALA A 204 -9.74 -1.74 11.40
CA ALA A 204 -10.77 -1.62 10.39
C ALA A 204 -10.68 -2.75 9.36
N THR A 205 -11.82 -3.30 8.99
CA THR A 205 -11.97 -4.30 7.93
C THR A 205 -12.99 -3.81 6.90
N ALA A 206 -12.63 -3.86 5.63
CA ALA A 206 -13.57 -3.81 4.52
C ALA A 206 -14.39 -5.12 4.53
N PRO A 207 -15.72 -5.04 4.28
CA PRO A 207 -16.52 -6.24 4.11
C PRO A 207 -15.92 -7.14 3.02
N ARG A 208 -16.01 -8.47 3.21
CA ARG A 208 -15.60 -9.41 2.18
C ARG A 208 -16.73 -9.59 1.17
N ARG A 209 -16.37 -9.73 -0.10
CA ARG A 209 -17.33 -10.19 -1.10
C ARG A 209 -17.59 -11.69 -0.90
N PRO A 210 -18.85 -12.13 -0.86
CA PRO A 210 -19.20 -13.55 -0.72
C PRO A 210 -18.70 -14.40 -1.89
#